data_AF-A0A382ZL52-F1
#
_entry.id   AF-A0A382ZL52-F1
#
_cell.length_a   1.000
_cell.length_b   1.000
_cell.length_c   1.000
_cell.angle_alpha   90.00
_cell.angle_beta   90.00
_cell.angle_gamma   90.00
#
_symmetry.space_group_name_H-M   'P 1'
#
loop_
_entity.id
_entity.type
_entity.pdbx_description
1 polymer ?
#
loop_
_entity_poly.entity_id
_entity_poly.type
_entity_poly.pdbx_seq_one_letter_code
_entity_poly.pdbx_strand_id
1 'polypeptide(L)'
;MPPVEKIHVLTGLDVLLEKKQYINQGKSIALVTNHSGIDRFGIPNYKRLMTMDDVDLKVIFTPEHGLFGEIDAGKKVSYSENNLNLPEVISLYGKTRKPSIEMLEGID
;
A
#
# COMPACT_ATOMS: atom_id res chain seq x y z
N MET A 1 -29.37 23.25 -12.69
CA MET A 1 -28.75 22.38 -11.66
C MET A 1 -28.22 23.29 -10.57
N PRO A 2 -28.47 23.02 -9.28
CA PRO A 2 -27.83 23.80 -8.22
C PRO A 2 -26.31 23.59 -8.30
N PRO A 3 -25.48 24.59 -7.94
CA PRO A 3 -24.05 24.40 -7.82
C PRO A 3 -23.80 23.31 -6.77
N VAL A 4 -23.22 22.19 -7.21
CA VAL A 4 -22.69 21.19 -6.28
C VAL A 4 -21.42 21.79 -5.70
N GLU A 5 -21.51 22.27 -4.48
CA GLU A 5 -20.33 22.68 -3.72
C GLU A 5 -19.40 21.48 -3.62
N LYS A 6 -18.24 21.55 -4.29
CA LYS A 6 -17.26 20.47 -4.27
C LYS A 6 -16.60 20.45 -2.90
N ILE A 7 -17.09 19.59 -2.02
CA ILE A 7 -16.46 19.35 -0.73
C ILE A 7 -15.16 18.59 -0.98
N HIS A 8 -14.04 19.25 -0.71
CA HIS A 8 -12.72 18.62 -0.75
C HIS A 8 -12.53 17.78 0.51
N VAL A 9 -12.71 16.47 0.38
CA VAL A 9 -12.44 15.51 1.47
C VAL A 9 -11.02 14.99 1.31
N LEU A 10 -10.24 15.08 2.39
CA LEU A 10 -8.92 14.46 2.45
C LEU A 10 -9.06 13.04 2.99
N THR A 11 -8.49 12.07 2.29
CA THR A 11 -8.46 10.69 2.78
C THR A 11 -7.48 10.56 3.94
N GLY A 12 -7.54 9.44 4.66
CA GLY A 12 -6.53 9.14 5.68
C GLY A 12 -5.10 9.11 5.11
N LEU A 13 -4.95 8.68 3.85
CA LEU A 13 -3.67 8.68 3.13
C LEU A 13 -3.18 10.10 2.88
N ASP A 14 -4.03 10.98 2.38
CA ASP A 14 -3.70 12.39 2.16
C ASP A 14 -3.20 13.07 3.45
N VAL A 15 -3.93 12.88 4.55
CA VAL A 15 -3.56 13.45 5.85
C VAL A 15 -2.26 12.83 6.37
N LEU A 16 -2.03 11.54 6.14
CA LEU A 16 -0.79 10.87 6.52
C LEU A 16 0.41 11.48 5.79
N LEU A 17 0.27 11.66 4.47
CA LEU A 17 1.30 12.22 3.60
C LEU A 17 1.58 13.69 3.89
N GLU A 18 0.56 14.49 4.23
CA GLU A 18 0.73 15.93 4.49
C GLU A 18 1.13 16.27 5.93
N LYS A 19 0.70 15.50 6.94
CA LYS A 19 0.79 15.91 8.36
C LYS A 19 1.50 14.93 9.28
N LYS A 20 1.72 13.68 8.86
CA LYS A 20 2.18 12.60 9.75
C LYS A 20 3.37 11.81 9.20
N GLN A 21 4.17 12.44 8.33
CA GLN A 21 5.39 11.84 7.78
C GLN A 21 6.32 11.32 8.90
N TYR A 22 6.39 12.02 10.03
CA TYR A 22 7.20 11.67 11.20
C TYR A 22 6.85 10.35 11.90
N ILE A 23 5.64 9.80 11.69
CA ILE A 23 5.23 8.57 12.41
C ILE A 23 5.92 7.33 11.86
N ASN A 24 6.33 7.38 10.59
CA ASN A 24 6.93 6.25 9.89
C ASN A 24 8.46 6.40 9.73
N GLN A 25 9.03 7.45 10.33
CA GLN A 25 10.43 7.81 10.21
C GLN A 25 11.35 6.80 10.90
N GLY A 26 12.32 6.26 10.16
CA GLY A 26 13.28 5.26 10.59
C GLY A 26 12.66 3.87 10.81
N LYS A 27 11.41 3.66 10.39
CA LYS A 27 10.69 2.40 10.63
C LYS A 27 10.63 1.55 9.38
N SER A 28 10.77 0.24 9.61
CA SER A 28 10.45 -0.78 8.63
C SER A 28 8.95 -1.03 8.67
N ILE A 29 8.23 -0.66 7.62
CA ILE A 29 6.76 -0.77 7.60
C ILE A 29 6.27 -1.84 6.62
N ALA A 30 5.11 -2.41 6.94
CA ALA A 30 4.30 -3.16 5.99
C ALA A 30 3.09 -2.34 5.55
N LEU A 31 2.78 -2.40 4.26
CA LEU A 31 1.62 -1.73 3.70
C LEU A 31 0.56 -2.74 3.27
N VAL A 32 -0.63 -2.70 3.88
CA VAL A 32 -1.79 -3.43 3.36
C VAL A 32 -2.52 -2.55 2.35
N THR A 33 -2.54 -2.92 1.07
CA THR A 33 -3.20 -2.13 0.03
C THR A 33 -3.66 -2.90 -1.21
N ASN A 34 -4.42 -2.25 -2.06
CA ASN A 34 -4.92 -2.73 -3.35
C ASN A 34 -4.88 -1.56 -4.35
N HIS A 35 -5.28 -1.78 -5.61
CA HIS A 35 -5.32 -0.79 -6.68
C HIS A 35 -6.09 0.49 -6.34
N SER A 36 -7.06 0.44 -5.40
CA SER A 36 -7.81 1.61 -4.93
C SER A 36 -7.05 2.51 -3.95
N GLY A 37 -5.88 2.07 -3.46
CA GLY A 37 -5.02 2.81 -2.53
C GLY A 37 -4.25 3.94 -3.19
N ILE A 38 -4.96 4.91 -3.77
CA ILE A 38 -4.37 6.08 -4.43
C ILE A 38 -4.65 7.36 -3.64
N ASP A 39 -3.71 8.29 -3.69
CA ASP A 39 -3.84 9.65 -3.15
C ASP A 39 -4.72 10.54 -4.04
N ARG A 40 -5.08 11.77 -3.61
CA ARG A 40 -5.86 12.72 -4.43
C ARG A 40 -5.28 13.00 -5.82
N PHE A 41 -3.97 12.81 -6.00
CA PHE A 41 -3.29 12.98 -7.29
C PHE A 41 -3.33 11.71 -8.17
N GLY A 42 -4.02 10.65 -7.75
CA GLY A 42 -4.04 9.37 -8.45
C GLY A 42 -2.75 8.56 -8.32
N ILE A 43 -1.87 8.95 -7.40
CA ILE A 43 -0.59 8.26 -7.18
C ILE A 43 -0.81 7.14 -6.15
N PRO A 44 -0.36 5.90 -6.43
CA PRO A 44 -0.44 4.80 -5.49
C PRO A 44 0.32 5.09 -4.18
N ASN A 45 -0.26 4.68 -3.07
CA ASN A 45 0.32 4.84 -1.74
C ASN A 45 1.70 4.18 -1.58
N TYR A 46 1.91 2.98 -2.13
CA TYR A 46 3.20 2.29 -2.08
C TYR A 46 4.30 3.13 -2.71
N LYS A 47 4.00 3.80 -3.84
CA LYS A 47 4.94 4.66 -4.54
C LYS A 47 5.27 5.90 -3.72
N ARG A 48 4.27 6.48 -3.04
CA ARG A 48 4.48 7.62 -2.13
C ARG A 48 5.37 7.23 -0.96
N LEU A 49 5.14 6.06 -0.35
CA LEU A 49 5.95 5.55 0.75
C LEU A 49 7.38 5.21 0.32
N MET A 50 7.57 4.59 -0.84
CA MET A 50 8.90 4.31 -1.41
C MET A 50 9.68 5.56 -1.79
N THR A 51 9.01 6.69 -2.01
CA THR A 51 9.66 7.98 -2.30
C THR A 51 10.06 8.71 -1.01
N MET A 52 9.67 8.21 0.16
CA MET A 52 10.10 8.78 1.44
C MET A 52 11.44 8.18 1.82
N ASP A 53 12.50 8.99 1.85
CA ASP A 53 13.86 8.55 2.23
C ASP A 53 13.95 7.92 3.62
N ASP A 54 13.01 8.25 4.51
CA ASP A 54 13.03 7.87 5.91
C ASP A 54 12.05 6.73 6.25
N VAL A 55 11.44 6.11 5.23
CA VAL A 55 10.49 5.00 5.39
C VAL A 55 10.99 3.79 4.61
N ASP A 56 11.25 2.69 5.31
CA ASP A 56 11.65 1.44 4.67
C ASP A 56 10.42 0.55 4.47
N LEU A 57 9.81 0.63 3.28
CA LEU A 57 8.69 -0.23 2.92
C LEU A 57 9.22 -1.63 2.63
N LYS A 58 9.12 -2.55 3.60
CA LYS A 58 9.63 -3.93 3.48
C LYS A 58 8.70 -4.85 2.70
N VAL A 59 7.41 -4.76 2.98
CA VAL A 59 6.40 -5.71 2.49
C VAL A 59 5.12 -4.96 2.12
N ILE A 60 4.49 -5.38 1.01
CA ILE A 60 3.17 -4.94 0.60
C ILE A 60 2.22 -6.14 0.65
N PHE A 61 1.20 -6.05 1.50
CA PHE A 61 0.15 -7.04 1.59
C PHE A 61 -1.04 -6.66 0.71
N THR A 62 -1.48 -7.53 -0.20
CA THR A 62 -2.64 -7.28 -1.06
C THR A 62 -3.78 -8.23 -0.74
N PRO A 63 -5.04 -7.78 -0.65
CA PRO A 63 -6.17 -8.68 -0.45
C PRO A 63 -6.53 -9.41 -1.77
N GLU A 64 -7.71 -9.14 -2.34
CA GLU A 64 -8.39 -9.99 -3.32
C GLU A 64 -7.89 -9.94 -4.76
N HIS A 65 -7.43 -8.78 -5.23
CA HIS A 65 -7.20 -8.53 -6.67
C HIS A 65 -5.74 -8.25 -7.04
N GLY A 66 -4.79 -8.54 -6.15
CA GLY A 66 -3.40 -8.15 -6.34
C GLY A 66 -3.19 -6.63 -6.18
N LEU A 67 -1.98 -6.16 -6.43
CA LEU A 67 -1.63 -4.75 -6.28
C LEU A 67 -2.20 -3.89 -7.43
N PHE A 68 -2.30 -4.45 -8.64
CA PHE A 68 -2.75 -3.74 -9.84
C PHE A 68 -4.16 -4.12 -10.31
N GLY A 69 -4.91 -4.92 -9.54
CA GLY A 69 -6.24 -5.36 -9.95
C GLY A 69 -6.24 -6.42 -11.06
N GLU A 70 -5.08 -7.02 -11.34
CA GLU A 70 -4.85 -7.94 -12.47
C GLU A 70 -5.21 -9.41 -12.17
N ILE A 71 -5.62 -9.71 -10.94
CA ILE A 71 -5.76 -11.09 -10.47
C ILE A 71 -7.21 -11.41 -10.10
N ASP A 72 -7.69 -12.55 -10.59
CA ASP A 72 -8.85 -13.25 -10.03
C ASP A 72 -8.58 -13.71 -8.59
N ALA A 73 -9.62 -13.57 -7.76
CA ALA A 73 -9.61 -13.89 -6.35
C ALA A 73 -9.02 -15.31 -6.08
N GLY A 74 -7.78 -15.38 -5.58
CA GLY A 74 -7.17 -16.64 -5.12
C GLY A 74 -5.82 -17.06 -5.72
N LYS A 75 -5.25 -16.31 -6.68
CA LYS A 75 -3.90 -16.63 -7.19
C LYS A 75 -2.79 -15.93 -6.41
N LYS A 76 -1.74 -16.69 -6.12
CA LYS A 76 -0.49 -16.19 -5.52
C LYS A 76 0.26 -15.42 -6.61
N VAL A 77 0.61 -14.16 -6.36
CA VAL A 77 1.50 -13.41 -7.25
C VAL A 77 2.80 -13.10 -6.54
N SER A 78 3.89 -13.26 -7.28
CA SER A 78 5.20 -12.76 -6.94
C SER A 78 5.49 -11.61 -7.90
N TYR A 79 5.47 -10.38 -7.41
CA TYR A 79 5.77 -9.18 -8.22
C TYR A 79 7.29 -8.96 -8.38
N SER A 80 8.11 -9.88 -7.86
CA SER A 80 9.57 -9.85 -7.83
C SER A 80 10.23 -9.73 -9.20
N GLU A 81 9.51 -10.02 -10.31
CA GLU A 81 10.06 -9.96 -11.67
C GLU A 81 9.81 -8.63 -12.41
N ASN A 82 8.94 -7.75 -11.91
CA ASN A 82 8.42 -6.63 -12.72
C ASN A 82 9.29 -5.36 -12.78
N ASN A 83 10.62 -5.43 -12.60
CA ASN A 83 11.58 -4.32 -12.78
C ASN A 83 11.23 -2.99 -12.06
N LEU A 84 10.25 -3.00 -11.14
CA LEU A 84 9.66 -1.80 -10.57
C LEU A 84 10.29 -1.42 -9.21
N ASN A 85 11.39 -2.08 -8.83
CA ASN A 85 12.03 -1.99 -7.51
C ASN A 85 11.03 -2.13 -6.35
N LEU A 86 9.93 -2.86 -6.56
CA LEU A 86 8.90 -3.03 -5.54
C LEU A 86 9.41 -3.92 -4.41
N PRO A 87 9.04 -3.62 -3.16
CA PRO A 87 9.26 -4.52 -2.04
C PRO A 87 8.43 -5.79 -2.17
N GLU A 88 8.67 -6.75 -1.28
CA GLU A 88 8.01 -8.05 -1.35
C GLU A 88 6.48 -7.90 -1.28
N VAL A 89 5.78 -8.42 -2.29
CA VAL A 89 4.32 -8.30 -2.35
C VAL A 89 3.68 -9.64 -2.03
N ILE A 90 2.89 -9.70 -0.97
CA ILE A 90 2.25 -10.91 -0.45
C ILE A 90 0.74 -10.78 -0.57
N SER A 91 0.08 -11.74 -1.24
CA SER A 91 -1.38 -11.79 -1.22
C SER A 91 -1.91 -12.39 0.09
N LEU A 92 -2.73 -11.62 0.81
CA LEU A 92 -3.45 -12.05 2.01
C LEU A 92 -4.83 -12.66 1.68
N TYR A 93 -4.96 -13.31 0.52
CA TYR A 93 -6.22 -13.91 0.07
C TYR A 93 -6.16 -15.44 -0.03
N GLY A 94 -7.33 -16.07 0.11
CA GLY A 94 -7.45 -17.53 0.13
C GLY A 94 -6.96 -18.15 1.44
N LYS A 95 -5.81 -18.84 1.39
CA LYS A 95 -5.27 -19.63 2.53
C LYS A 95 -4.55 -18.80 3.59
N THR A 96 -4.03 -17.64 3.22
CA THR A 96 -3.24 -16.78 4.12
C THR A 96 -3.98 -15.48 4.39
N ARG A 97 -5.12 -15.56 5.09
CA ARG A 97 -5.92 -14.35 5.45
C ARG A 97 -5.26 -13.47 6.51
N LYS A 98 -4.27 -14.00 7.20
CA LYS A 98 -3.51 -13.31 8.24
C LYS A 98 -2.02 -13.44 7.89
N PRO A 99 -1.24 -12.35 7.94
CA PRO A 99 0.20 -12.45 7.80
C PRO A 99 0.76 -13.35 8.91
N SER A 100 1.66 -14.26 8.54
CA SER A 100 2.39 -15.08 9.49
C SER A 100 3.37 -14.22 10.29
N ILE A 101 3.77 -14.66 11.48
CA ILE A 101 4.78 -13.98 12.30
C ILE A 101 6.09 -13.78 11.50
N GLU A 102 6.49 -14.79 10.74
CA GLU A 102 7.66 -14.75 9.85
C GLU A 102 7.57 -13.63 8.79
N MET A 103 6.36 -13.32 8.31
CA MET A 103 6.14 -12.23 7.34
C MET A 103 6.16 -10.84 7.98
N LEU A 104 6.11 -10.78 9.30
CA LEU A 104 6.19 -9.56 10.10
C LEU A 104 7.59 -9.40 10.72
N GLU A 105 8.50 -10.34 10.51
CA GLU A 105 9.86 -10.22 11.02
C GLU A 105 10.57 -9.03 10.37
N GLY A 106 11.14 -8.17 11.22
CA GLY A 106 11.82 -6.95 10.77
C GLY A 106 10.89 -5.80 10.41
N ILE A 107 9.60 -5.88 10.74
CA ILE A 107 8.61 -4.80 10.65
C ILE A 107 8.37 -4.22 12.05
N ASP A 108 8.32 -2.89 12.17
CA ASP A 108 8.11 -2.13 13.43
C ASP A 108 6.65 -1.72 13.65
#